data_AF-L5LSW7-F1
#
_entry.id   AF-L5LSW7-F1
#
_cell.length_a   1.000
_cell.length_b   1.000
_cell.length_c   1.000
_cell.angle_alpha   90.00
_cell.angle_beta   90.00
_cell.angle_gamma   90.00
#
_symmetry.space_group_name_H-M   'P 1'
#
loop_
_entity.id
_entity.type
_entity.pdbx_description
1 polymer ?
#
loop_
_entity_poly.entity_id
_entity_poly.type
_entity_poly.pdbx_seq_one_letter_code
_entity_poly.pdbx_strand_id
1 'polypeptide(L)'
;MSALRTLLLLLLPLCPGPGPGPGSEAKVIRSCTETRQILGARGYSLSLLPPALISGEHLRICPQEYTCCSSEIEERLTWDTEATFRGLVEESGSFLVHTLASRLRTFDEVFREMLSSAEHSLALLFHRSYGRLYSQQTPLFSGLFSRLRDYYEKSGEGLDDALVDFWTQVLERMFPLLHPQYIFSPEYLFCLTRLASSADDSLKPFGDSPRRLRLQITRAMVAARAFIQGLETGRDVVSEALKVPMSEGCRRAVMRLTGCPFCRGVPLLPPCRGFCLNVAHGCLSSRGLDPDWGAYLDGLLLLAEKIQGPFSFELAAQAIGVKISEGLMYLQENSVGVSTQVQEP
;
A
#
# COMPACT_ATOMS: atom_id res chain seq x y z
N MET A 1 1.78 -17.80 13.09
CA MET A 1 0.87 -18.95 12.87
C MET A 1 -0.48 -18.58 12.21
N SER A 2 -0.81 -17.30 12.02
CA SER A 2 -2.12 -16.87 11.46
C SER A 2 -2.12 -16.69 9.92
N ALA A 3 -1.08 -16.06 9.35
CA ALA A 3 -1.00 -15.75 7.90
C ALA A 3 -0.80 -17.00 7.01
N LEU A 4 0.02 -17.96 7.45
CA LEU A 4 0.19 -19.24 6.77
C LEU A 4 -1.13 -20.03 6.63
N ARG A 5 -2.06 -19.85 7.60
CA ARG A 5 -3.37 -20.50 7.61
C ARG A 5 -4.31 -19.87 6.59
N THR A 6 -4.29 -18.55 6.43
CA THR A 6 -5.05 -17.83 5.38
C THR A 6 -4.50 -18.09 3.98
N LEU A 7 -3.19 -18.22 3.81
CA LEU A 7 -2.60 -18.68 2.54
C LEU A 7 -2.99 -20.13 2.24
N LEU A 8 -2.97 -21.03 3.23
CA LEU A 8 -3.48 -22.40 3.05
C LEU A 8 -4.97 -22.46 2.69
N LEU A 9 -5.79 -21.53 3.22
CA LEU A 9 -7.20 -21.40 2.86
C LEU A 9 -7.38 -20.95 1.41
N LEU A 10 -6.49 -20.08 0.90
CA LEU A 10 -6.46 -19.66 -0.50
C LEU A 10 -5.99 -20.78 -1.45
N LEU A 11 -5.29 -21.80 -0.94
CA LEU A 11 -4.85 -22.98 -1.71
C LEU A 11 -5.88 -24.13 -1.67
N LEU A 12 -6.94 -24.04 -0.85
CA LEU A 12 -8.04 -25.02 -0.83
C LEU A 12 -8.74 -25.23 -2.18
N PRO A 13 -8.86 -24.23 -3.08
CA PRO A 13 -9.41 -24.44 -4.42
C PRO A 13 -8.48 -25.27 -5.32
N LEU A 14 -7.18 -25.33 -5.02
CA LEU A 14 -6.17 -26.03 -5.82
C LEU A 14 -6.10 -27.52 -5.52
N CYS A 15 -6.56 -27.91 -4.33
CA CYS A 15 -6.54 -29.28 -3.88
C CYS A 15 -7.97 -29.82 -3.84
N PRO A 16 -8.22 -31.04 -4.33
CA PRO A 16 -9.54 -31.65 -4.24
C PRO A 16 -10.03 -31.70 -2.78
N GLY A 17 -11.33 -31.47 -2.59
CA GLY A 17 -12.00 -31.55 -1.29
C GLY A 17 -11.88 -32.95 -0.65
N PRO A 18 -12.33 -33.12 0.60
CA PRO A 18 -12.33 -34.43 1.24
C PRO A 18 -13.12 -35.42 0.38
N GLY A 19 -12.42 -36.42 -0.18
CA GLY A 19 -13.02 -37.51 -0.93
C GLY A 19 -13.83 -38.44 -0.02
N PRO A 20 -14.61 -39.37 -0.60
CA PRO A 20 -15.32 -40.37 0.17
C PRO A 20 -14.32 -41.17 1.03
N GLY A 21 -14.72 -41.50 2.26
CA GLY A 21 -13.88 -42.14 3.27
C GLY A 21 -13.23 -43.47 2.84
N PRO A 22 -12.38 -44.07 3.70
CA PRO A 22 -11.60 -45.25 3.35
C PRO A 22 -12.54 -46.44 3.14
N GLY A 23 -12.84 -46.77 1.88
CA GLY A 23 -13.82 -47.82 1.59
C GLY A 23 -13.94 -48.30 0.14
N SER A 24 -13.03 -47.92 -0.77
CA SER A 24 -13.03 -48.53 -2.11
C SER A 24 -11.61 -48.58 -2.68
N GLU A 25 -10.94 -49.72 -2.54
CA GLU A 25 -9.84 -50.09 -3.43
C GLU A 25 -10.42 -50.42 -4.81
N ALA A 26 -10.86 -49.39 -5.53
CA ALA A 26 -11.14 -49.53 -6.94
C ALA A 26 -9.83 -49.91 -7.63
N LYS A 27 -9.79 -51.09 -8.26
CA LYS A 27 -8.64 -51.54 -9.05
C LYS A 27 -8.42 -50.54 -10.19
N VAL A 28 -7.47 -49.62 -10.02
CA VAL A 28 -7.19 -48.57 -11.01
C VAL A 28 -6.58 -49.22 -12.25
N ILE A 29 -7.36 -49.28 -13.34
CA ILE A 29 -6.92 -49.83 -14.62
C ILE A 29 -6.05 -48.76 -15.30
N ARG A 30 -4.77 -49.07 -15.51
CA ARG A 30 -3.86 -48.17 -16.23
C ARG A 30 -4.05 -48.35 -17.74
N SER A 31 -4.38 -47.27 -18.44
CA SER A 31 -4.51 -47.27 -19.90
C SER A 31 -4.04 -45.95 -20.51
N CYS A 32 -3.36 -46.02 -21.66
CA CYS A 32 -2.97 -44.83 -22.40
C CYS A 32 -4.11 -44.24 -23.22
N THR A 33 -5.24 -44.93 -23.38
CA THR A 33 -6.38 -44.45 -24.19
C THR A 33 -6.92 -43.11 -23.69
N GLU A 34 -7.18 -42.99 -22.39
CA GLU A 34 -7.68 -41.76 -21.77
C GLU A 34 -6.64 -40.64 -21.81
N THR A 35 -5.37 -40.98 -21.55
CA THR A 35 -4.26 -40.03 -21.60
C THR A 35 -4.11 -39.43 -23.00
N ARG A 36 -4.20 -40.27 -24.04
CA ARG A 36 -4.17 -39.84 -25.45
C ARG A 36 -5.32 -38.91 -25.78
N GLN A 37 -6.53 -39.23 -25.32
CA GLN A 37 -7.71 -38.42 -25.58
C GLN A 37 -7.56 -37.03 -24.93
N ILE A 38 -7.18 -36.97 -23.66
CA ILE A 38 -7.10 -35.71 -22.92
C ILE A 38 -5.92 -34.86 -23.39
N LEU A 39 -4.72 -35.44 -23.54
CA LEU A 39 -3.56 -34.69 -24.01
C LEU A 39 -3.70 -34.31 -25.50
N GLY A 40 -4.30 -35.16 -26.32
CA GLY A 40 -4.64 -34.84 -27.71
C GLY A 40 -5.57 -33.63 -27.80
N ALA A 41 -6.61 -33.56 -26.96
CA ALA A 41 -7.49 -32.40 -26.87
C ALA A 41 -6.77 -31.12 -26.38
N ARG A 42 -5.68 -31.26 -25.62
CA ARG A 42 -4.79 -30.18 -25.20
C ARG A 42 -3.72 -29.82 -26.25
N GLY A 43 -3.79 -30.37 -27.46
CA GLY A 43 -2.88 -30.03 -28.56
C GLY A 43 -1.52 -30.74 -28.50
N TYR A 44 -1.42 -31.88 -27.80
CA TYR A 44 -0.26 -32.75 -27.87
C TYR A 44 -0.29 -33.62 -29.13
N SER A 45 0.87 -33.88 -29.73
CA SER A 45 0.95 -34.75 -30.89
C SER A 45 0.63 -36.20 -30.52
N LEU A 46 -0.40 -36.77 -31.14
CA LEU A 46 -0.81 -38.17 -30.94
C LEU A 46 0.25 -39.17 -31.42
N SER A 47 1.22 -38.74 -32.23
CA SER A 47 2.36 -39.58 -32.66
C SER A 47 3.40 -39.78 -31.55
N LEU A 48 3.52 -38.82 -30.63
CA LEU A 48 4.48 -38.84 -29.51
C LEU A 48 3.91 -39.51 -28.27
N LEU A 49 2.59 -39.68 -28.23
CA LEU A 49 1.91 -40.49 -27.23
C LEU A 49 1.92 -41.94 -27.72
N PRO A 50 2.25 -42.94 -26.90
CA PRO A 50 2.15 -44.34 -27.25
C PRO A 50 0.69 -44.83 -27.16
N PRO A 51 0.27 -45.82 -27.97
CA PRO A 51 -1.08 -46.39 -27.94
C PRO A 51 -1.31 -47.31 -26.73
N ALA A 52 -0.23 -47.88 -26.18
CA ALA A 52 -0.22 -48.78 -25.03
C ALA A 52 0.95 -48.42 -24.09
N LEU A 53 1.00 -49.06 -22.93
CA LEU A 53 2.06 -48.87 -21.96
C LEU A 53 3.42 -49.29 -22.54
N ILE A 54 4.43 -48.43 -22.39
CA ILE A 54 5.83 -48.68 -22.78
C ILE A 54 6.73 -48.70 -21.54
N SER A 55 7.96 -49.18 -21.66
CA SER A 55 8.97 -49.04 -20.59
C SER A 55 9.25 -47.56 -20.31
N GLY A 56 9.39 -47.18 -19.04
CA GLY A 56 9.61 -45.80 -18.60
C GLY A 56 11.02 -45.49 -18.10
N GLU A 57 12.02 -46.29 -18.46
CA GLU A 57 13.43 -46.07 -18.09
C GLU A 57 13.97 -44.70 -18.53
N HIS A 58 13.40 -44.11 -19.57
CA HIS A 58 13.76 -42.79 -20.11
C HIS A 58 13.20 -41.61 -19.30
N LEU A 59 12.33 -41.84 -18.31
CA LEU A 59 11.70 -40.79 -17.51
C LEU A 59 12.67 -40.23 -16.47
N ARG A 60 12.63 -38.91 -16.27
CA ARG A 60 13.50 -38.17 -15.34
C ARG A 60 12.78 -37.74 -14.06
N ILE A 61 11.48 -37.47 -14.14
CA ILE A 61 10.70 -36.89 -13.03
C ILE A 61 9.71 -37.91 -12.49
N CYS A 62 8.95 -38.53 -13.38
CA CYS A 62 7.97 -39.55 -13.05
C CYS A 62 8.64 -40.87 -12.64
N PRO A 63 7.96 -41.73 -11.86
CA PRO A 63 8.48 -43.05 -11.53
C PRO A 63 8.82 -43.85 -12.78
N GLN A 64 9.99 -44.49 -12.80
CA GLN A 64 10.48 -45.33 -13.90
C GLN A 64 9.76 -46.69 -13.91
N GLU A 65 8.44 -46.66 -14.17
CA GLU A 65 7.54 -47.79 -14.35
C GLU A 65 7.00 -47.80 -15.79
N TYR A 66 6.08 -48.73 -16.12
CA TYR A 66 5.31 -48.66 -17.36
C TYR A 66 4.56 -47.32 -17.49
N THR A 67 4.71 -46.67 -18.65
CA THR A 67 4.30 -45.28 -18.89
C THR A 67 3.57 -45.07 -20.22
N CYS A 68 2.84 -43.98 -20.30
CA CYS A 68 2.17 -43.42 -21.49
C CYS A 68 2.86 -42.15 -22.00
N CYS A 69 4.06 -41.83 -21.54
CA CYS A 69 4.80 -40.62 -21.93
C CYS A 69 6.18 -40.97 -22.50
N SER A 70 6.57 -40.29 -23.59
CA SER A 70 7.97 -40.17 -23.99
C SER A 70 8.68 -39.08 -23.18
N SER A 71 10.01 -38.97 -23.29
CA SER A 71 10.78 -37.90 -22.63
C SER A 71 10.33 -36.50 -23.08
N GLU A 72 9.98 -36.34 -24.35
CA GLU A 72 9.49 -35.06 -24.89
C GLU A 72 8.12 -34.68 -24.31
N ILE A 73 7.23 -35.67 -24.14
CA ILE A 73 5.94 -35.45 -23.48
C ILE A 73 6.13 -35.11 -22.00
N GLU A 74 7.06 -35.78 -21.30
CA GLU A 74 7.38 -35.48 -19.91
C GLU A 74 7.92 -34.05 -19.75
N GLU A 75 8.80 -33.61 -20.65
CA GLU A 75 9.33 -32.24 -20.67
C GLU A 75 8.23 -31.21 -20.94
N ARG A 76 7.38 -31.43 -21.95
CA ARG A 76 6.28 -30.51 -22.26
C ARG A 76 5.25 -30.44 -21.12
N LEU A 77 4.89 -31.57 -20.51
CA LEU A 77 4.02 -31.59 -19.32
C LEU A 77 4.66 -30.85 -18.14
N THR A 78 5.98 -30.89 -18.01
CA THR A 78 6.68 -30.14 -16.96
C THR A 78 6.45 -28.64 -17.12
N TRP A 79 6.55 -28.11 -18.34
CA TRP A 79 6.25 -26.70 -18.64
C TRP A 79 4.77 -26.34 -18.43
N ASP A 80 3.85 -27.18 -18.90
CA ASP A 80 2.41 -26.92 -18.77
C ASP A 80 1.95 -26.94 -17.30
N THR A 81 2.44 -27.90 -16.51
CA THR A 81 2.10 -28.01 -15.09
C THR A 81 2.73 -26.88 -14.27
N GLU A 82 3.93 -26.44 -14.62
CA GLU A 82 4.54 -25.21 -14.09
C GLU A 82 3.69 -23.97 -14.39
N ALA A 83 3.33 -23.76 -15.65
CA ALA A 83 2.56 -22.59 -16.07
C ALA A 83 1.18 -22.55 -15.40
N THR A 84 0.53 -23.72 -15.30
CA THR A 84 -0.77 -23.87 -14.62
C THR A 84 -0.64 -23.52 -13.14
N PHE A 85 0.35 -24.07 -12.43
CA PHE A 85 0.55 -23.79 -11.01
C PHE A 85 0.86 -22.31 -10.76
N ARG A 86 1.69 -21.72 -11.61
CA ARG A 86 2.02 -20.29 -11.55
C ARG A 86 0.79 -19.41 -11.74
N GLY A 87 0.00 -19.67 -12.78
CA GLY A 87 -1.22 -18.91 -13.06
C GLY A 87 -2.22 -18.95 -11.89
N LEU A 88 -2.34 -20.10 -11.22
CA LEU A 88 -3.19 -20.26 -10.05
C LEU A 88 -2.70 -19.46 -8.83
N VAL A 89 -1.38 -19.40 -8.62
CA VAL A 89 -0.76 -18.58 -7.57
C VAL A 89 -0.94 -17.09 -7.87
N GLU A 90 -0.71 -16.67 -9.11
CA GLU A 90 -0.89 -15.29 -9.57
C GLU A 90 -2.35 -14.85 -9.45
N GLU A 91 -3.32 -15.67 -9.87
CA GLU A 91 -4.75 -15.40 -9.74
C GLU A 91 -5.14 -15.22 -8.27
N SER A 92 -4.71 -16.14 -7.40
CA SER A 92 -4.98 -16.07 -5.96
C SER A 92 -4.36 -14.84 -5.30
N GLY A 93 -3.15 -14.46 -5.73
CA GLY A 93 -2.45 -13.27 -5.24
C GLY A 93 -2.98 -11.95 -5.81
N SER A 94 -3.55 -11.97 -7.02
CA SER A 94 -4.07 -10.78 -7.70
C SER A 94 -5.14 -10.07 -6.87
N PHE A 95 -5.95 -10.83 -6.12
CA PHE A 95 -6.95 -10.28 -5.22
C PHE A 95 -6.34 -9.33 -4.18
N LEU A 96 -5.20 -9.70 -3.59
CA LEU A 96 -4.51 -8.88 -2.59
C LEU A 96 -3.93 -7.61 -3.23
N VAL A 97 -3.30 -7.74 -4.39
CA VAL A 97 -2.76 -6.61 -5.17
C VAL A 97 -3.89 -5.62 -5.50
N HIS A 98 -5.01 -6.09 -6.03
CA HIS A 98 -6.16 -5.27 -6.38
C HIS A 98 -6.80 -4.61 -5.15
N THR A 99 -6.89 -5.34 -4.03
CA THR A 99 -7.44 -4.80 -2.78
C THR A 99 -6.58 -3.65 -2.26
N LEU A 100 -5.25 -3.85 -2.15
CA LEU A 100 -4.33 -2.80 -1.69
C LEU A 100 -4.34 -1.59 -2.62
N ALA A 101 -4.32 -1.81 -3.94
CA ALA A 101 -4.40 -0.74 -4.93
C ALA A 101 -5.73 0.03 -4.87
N SER A 102 -6.85 -0.65 -4.61
CA SER A 102 -8.14 0.02 -4.43
C SER A 102 -8.18 0.86 -3.16
N ARG A 103 -7.67 0.33 -2.04
CA ARG A 103 -7.64 1.07 -0.76
C ARG A 103 -6.73 2.28 -0.82
N LEU A 104 -5.58 2.16 -1.47
CA LEU A 104 -4.67 3.28 -1.72
C LEU A 104 -5.38 4.40 -2.49
N ARG A 105 -6.02 4.07 -3.63
CA ARG A 105 -6.73 5.07 -4.46
C ARG A 105 -7.82 5.79 -3.69
N THR A 106 -8.69 5.04 -3.01
CA THR A 106 -9.78 5.65 -2.23
C THR A 106 -9.27 6.56 -1.13
N PHE A 107 -8.20 6.16 -0.42
CA PHE A 107 -7.62 6.99 0.63
C PHE A 107 -6.98 8.27 0.07
N ASP A 108 -6.26 8.15 -1.04
CA ASP A 108 -5.64 9.29 -1.75
C ASP A 108 -6.69 10.32 -2.21
N GLU A 109 -7.76 9.84 -2.85
CA GLU A 109 -8.88 10.68 -3.30
C GLU A 109 -9.51 11.45 -2.13
N VAL A 110 -9.87 10.76 -1.05
CA VAL A 110 -10.50 11.38 0.14
C VAL A 110 -9.56 12.41 0.79
N PHE A 111 -8.27 12.11 0.90
CA PHE A 111 -7.31 13.02 1.50
C PHE A 111 -7.15 14.32 0.69
N ARG A 112 -7.06 14.21 -0.64
CA ARG A 112 -7.00 15.35 -1.56
C ARG A 112 -8.25 16.22 -1.50
N GLU A 113 -9.41 15.58 -1.42
CA GLU A 113 -10.69 16.27 -1.26
C GLU A 113 -10.75 17.02 0.07
N MET A 114 -10.28 16.41 1.17
CA MET A 114 -10.22 17.05 2.49
C MET A 114 -9.31 18.30 2.48
N LEU A 115 -8.13 18.22 1.86
CA LEU A 115 -7.25 19.40 1.70
C LEU A 115 -7.93 20.51 0.90
N SER A 116 -8.56 20.16 -0.22
CA SER A 116 -9.23 21.11 -1.10
C SER A 116 -10.44 21.76 -0.42
N SER A 117 -11.20 20.97 0.34
CA SER A 117 -12.33 21.42 1.14
C SER A 117 -11.91 22.35 2.27
N ALA A 118 -10.79 22.07 2.95
CA ALA A 118 -10.22 22.94 3.97
C ALA A 118 -9.74 24.28 3.38
N GLU A 119 -9.10 24.27 2.21
CA GLU A 119 -8.70 25.49 1.48
C GLU A 119 -9.93 26.34 1.12
N HIS A 120 -10.96 25.70 0.56
CA HIS A 120 -12.20 26.38 0.21
C HIS A 120 -12.92 26.95 1.43
N SER A 121 -13.00 26.19 2.52
CA SER A 121 -13.63 26.60 3.77
C SER A 121 -12.91 27.79 4.40
N LEU A 122 -11.57 27.78 4.41
CA LEU A 122 -10.77 28.93 4.85
C LEU A 122 -11.08 30.16 3.99
N ALA A 123 -11.08 30.02 2.66
CA ALA A 123 -11.34 31.13 1.76
C ALA A 123 -12.72 31.76 1.98
N LEU A 124 -13.76 30.94 2.16
CA LEU A 124 -15.11 31.42 2.47
C LEU A 124 -15.17 32.18 3.80
N LEU A 125 -14.59 31.60 4.86
CA LEU A 125 -14.55 32.21 6.19
C LEU A 125 -13.81 33.55 6.16
N PHE A 126 -12.64 33.59 5.52
CA PHE A 126 -11.77 34.77 5.51
C PHE A 126 -12.29 35.87 4.58
N HIS A 127 -12.91 35.50 3.46
CA HIS A 127 -13.58 36.48 2.62
C HIS A 127 -14.74 37.15 3.36
N ARG A 128 -15.51 36.38 4.16
CA ARG A 128 -16.60 36.93 4.98
C ARG A 128 -16.09 37.83 6.12
N SER A 129 -15.00 37.46 6.78
CA SER A 129 -14.48 38.20 7.94
C SER A 129 -13.61 39.41 7.57
N TYR A 130 -12.78 39.29 6.52
CA TYR A 130 -11.76 40.29 6.16
C TYR A 130 -11.97 40.93 4.79
N GLY A 131 -12.88 40.41 3.96
CA GLY A 131 -13.25 40.98 2.67
C GLY A 131 -12.05 41.23 1.76
N ARG A 132 -11.86 42.50 1.37
CA ARG A 132 -10.81 42.93 0.43
C ARG A 132 -9.39 42.69 0.96
N LEU A 133 -9.18 42.76 2.28
CA LEU A 133 -7.86 42.51 2.89
C LEU A 133 -7.41 41.08 2.65
N TYR A 134 -8.32 40.12 2.80
CA TYR A 134 -8.05 38.73 2.45
C TYR A 134 -7.81 38.57 0.95
N SER A 135 -8.65 39.16 0.09
CA SER A 135 -8.50 39.06 -1.36
C SER A 135 -7.11 39.49 -1.85
N GLN A 136 -6.51 40.50 -1.24
CA GLN A 136 -5.15 40.97 -1.56
C GLN A 136 -4.04 40.01 -1.11
N GLN A 137 -4.30 39.18 -0.09
CA GLN A 137 -3.33 38.25 0.48
C GLN A 137 -3.65 36.78 0.15
N THR A 138 -4.60 36.52 -0.76
CA THR A 138 -4.97 35.16 -1.20
C THR A 138 -3.77 34.26 -1.52
N PRO A 139 -2.72 34.73 -2.24
CA PRO A 139 -1.56 33.90 -2.57
C PRO A 139 -0.81 33.32 -1.36
N LEU A 140 -0.85 34.01 -0.21
CA LEU A 140 -0.21 33.54 1.02
C LEU A 140 -0.91 32.28 1.57
N PHE A 141 -2.25 32.28 1.57
CA PHE A 141 -3.02 31.17 2.09
C PHE A 141 -3.05 29.99 1.12
N SER A 142 -3.25 30.23 -0.18
CA SER A 142 -3.19 29.16 -1.18
C SER A 142 -1.77 28.57 -1.29
N GLY A 143 -0.74 29.37 -1.04
CA GLY A 143 0.65 28.92 -0.94
C GLY A 143 0.87 27.90 0.18
N LEU A 144 0.24 28.07 1.35
CA LEU A 144 0.28 27.07 2.42
C LEU A 144 -0.33 25.74 1.95
N PHE A 145 -1.54 25.76 1.39
CA PHE A 145 -2.19 24.53 0.91
C PHE A 145 -1.42 23.87 -0.25
N SER A 146 -0.77 24.65 -1.12
CA SER A 146 0.14 24.11 -2.13
C SER A 146 1.28 23.33 -1.48
N ARG A 147 1.94 23.90 -0.45
CA ARG A 147 3.04 23.22 0.25
C ARG A 147 2.57 21.98 1.01
N LEU A 148 1.35 22.00 1.59
CA LEU A 148 0.75 20.81 2.20
C LEU A 148 0.51 19.70 1.17
N ARG A 149 -0.01 20.04 -0.02
CA ARG A 149 -0.17 19.09 -1.13
C ARG A 149 1.18 18.54 -1.60
N ASP A 150 2.17 19.40 -1.81
CA ASP A 150 3.51 18.97 -2.26
C ASP A 150 4.21 18.06 -1.24
N TYR A 151 4.06 18.33 0.06
CA TYR A 151 4.54 17.43 1.11
C TYR A 151 3.91 16.04 1.00
N TYR A 152 2.59 15.99 0.79
CA TYR A 152 1.86 14.75 0.71
C TYR A 152 2.17 13.95 -0.56
N GLU A 153 2.34 14.63 -1.70
CA GLU A 153 2.52 13.99 -3.01
C GLU A 153 3.97 13.66 -3.34
N LYS A 154 4.90 14.57 -3.02
CA LYS A 154 6.25 14.57 -3.58
C LYS A 154 7.30 14.48 -2.48
N SER A 155 7.54 15.58 -1.78
CA SER A 155 8.76 15.77 -1.00
C SER A 155 8.81 14.87 0.24
N GLY A 156 7.70 14.75 0.98
CA GLY A 156 7.73 14.16 2.33
C GLY A 156 8.63 14.93 3.32
N GLU A 157 9.10 16.10 2.92
CA GLU A 157 10.07 16.94 3.63
C GLU A 157 9.58 18.40 3.63
N GLY A 158 10.07 19.19 4.59
CA GLY A 158 9.80 20.63 4.66
C GLY A 158 8.40 21.02 5.18
N LEU A 159 7.65 20.10 5.80
CA LEU A 159 6.33 20.42 6.35
C LEU A 159 6.40 21.45 7.49
N ASP A 160 7.32 21.24 8.43
CA ASP A 160 7.49 22.16 9.55
C ASP A 160 7.96 23.54 9.07
N ASP A 161 8.90 23.58 8.12
CA ASP A 161 9.36 24.82 7.49
C ASP A 161 8.21 25.55 6.78
N ALA A 162 7.37 24.82 6.03
CA ALA A 162 6.22 25.41 5.34
C ALA A 162 5.24 26.10 6.31
N LEU A 163 5.04 25.51 7.49
CA LEU A 163 4.19 26.06 8.54
C LEU A 163 4.83 27.28 9.21
N VAL A 164 6.13 27.22 9.53
CA VAL A 164 6.88 28.34 10.13
C VAL A 164 6.94 29.53 9.17
N ASP A 165 7.28 29.28 7.91
CA ASP A 165 7.32 30.30 6.85
C ASP A 165 5.96 30.95 6.63
N PHE A 166 4.88 30.18 6.71
CA PHE A 166 3.53 30.71 6.58
C PHE A 166 3.26 31.75 7.67
N TRP A 167 3.49 31.43 8.94
CA TRP A 167 3.27 32.36 10.05
C TRP A 167 4.20 33.58 9.99
N THR A 168 5.43 33.38 9.55
CA THR A 168 6.40 34.45 9.28
C THR A 168 5.85 35.44 8.26
N GLN A 169 5.38 34.96 7.12
CA GLN A 169 4.79 35.79 6.08
C GLN A 169 3.49 36.46 6.54
N VAL A 170 2.66 35.78 7.34
CA VAL A 170 1.46 36.39 7.93
C VAL A 170 1.87 37.58 8.81
N LEU A 171 2.86 37.43 9.67
CA LEU A 171 3.30 38.51 10.55
C LEU A 171 3.84 39.70 9.77
N GLU A 172 4.72 39.44 8.81
CA GLU A 172 5.33 40.46 7.95
C GLU A 172 4.26 41.29 7.21
N ARG A 173 3.16 40.67 6.77
CA ARG A 173 2.07 41.34 6.03
C ARG A 173 1.03 41.98 6.93
N MET A 174 0.69 41.37 8.06
CA MET A 174 -0.39 41.83 8.94
C MET A 174 0.08 42.92 9.90
N PHE A 175 1.31 42.87 10.40
CA PHE A 175 1.79 43.82 11.39
C PHE A 175 1.75 45.28 10.90
N PRO A 176 2.17 45.61 9.66
CA PRO A 176 2.02 46.97 9.13
C PRO A 176 0.56 47.42 8.98
N LEU A 177 -0.36 46.50 8.67
CA LEU A 177 -1.79 46.81 8.51
C LEU A 177 -2.46 47.17 9.85
N LEU A 178 -1.97 46.62 10.96
CA LEU A 178 -2.45 46.94 12.32
C LEU A 178 -1.86 48.25 12.86
N HIS A 179 -0.78 48.75 12.24
CA HIS A 179 -0.03 49.90 12.67
C HIS A 179 0.19 50.92 11.53
N PRO A 180 -0.88 51.39 10.86
CA PRO A 180 -0.79 52.23 9.66
C PRO A 180 -0.10 53.59 9.88
N GLN A 181 0.02 54.02 11.15
CA GLN A 181 0.72 55.24 11.54
C GLN A 181 2.25 55.15 11.48
N TYR A 182 2.80 53.93 11.30
CA TYR A 182 4.23 53.69 11.21
C TYR A 182 4.62 53.17 9.83
N ILE A 183 5.85 53.50 9.41
CA ILE A 183 6.48 52.92 8.23
C ILE A 183 7.59 51.99 8.72
N PHE A 184 7.45 50.71 8.44
CA PHE A 184 8.40 49.69 8.88
C PHE A 184 9.43 49.42 7.79
N SER A 185 10.72 49.41 8.14
CA SER A 185 11.78 49.02 7.20
C SER A 185 11.80 47.49 7.03
N PRO A 186 12.33 46.97 5.90
CA PRO A 186 12.51 45.54 5.71
C PRO A 186 13.33 44.87 6.82
N GLU A 187 14.36 45.54 7.33
CA GLU A 187 15.22 45.06 8.41
C GLU A 187 14.46 44.95 9.73
N TYR A 188 13.55 45.89 10.00
CA TYR A 188 12.70 45.83 11.18
C TYR A 188 11.74 44.62 11.10
N LEU A 189 11.08 44.43 9.96
CA LEU A 189 10.16 43.31 9.76
C LEU A 189 10.89 41.96 9.82
N PHE A 190 12.11 41.89 9.26
CA PHE A 190 12.98 40.72 9.39
C PHE A 190 13.37 40.44 10.86
N CYS A 191 13.69 41.47 11.63
CA CYS A 191 13.99 41.32 13.05
C CYS A 191 12.76 40.80 13.83
N LEU A 192 11.58 41.40 13.58
CA LEU A 192 10.31 41.01 14.18
C LEU A 192 9.98 39.54 13.91
N THR A 193 10.06 39.10 12.66
CA THR A 193 9.77 37.71 12.28
C THR A 193 10.78 36.73 12.84
N ARG A 194 12.06 37.11 12.91
CA ARG A 194 13.10 36.30 13.56
C ARG A 194 12.87 36.16 15.06
N LEU A 195 12.47 37.22 15.75
CA LEU A 195 12.12 37.17 17.18
C LEU A 195 10.86 36.32 17.43
N ALA A 196 9.89 36.37 16.54
CA ALA A 196 8.68 35.55 16.61
C ALA A 196 8.92 34.06 16.33
N SER A 197 10.00 33.75 15.60
CA SER A 197 10.37 32.38 15.20
C SER A 197 11.47 31.78 16.08
N SER A 198 11.92 32.52 17.11
CA SER A 198 13.03 32.10 17.98
C SER A 198 12.61 30.92 18.86
N ALA A 199 13.56 30.03 19.17
CA ALA A 199 13.30 28.86 20.00
C ALA A 199 12.97 29.19 21.46
N ASP A 200 13.39 30.37 21.92
CA ASP A 200 13.17 30.85 23.28
C ASP A 200 11.76 31.43 23.46
N ASP A 201 10.92 31.38 22.42
CA ASP A 201 9.52 31.83 22.49
C ASP A 201 9.42 33.31 22.93
N SER A 202 10.46 34.10 22.63
CA SER A 202 10.67 35.47 23.12
C SER A 202 9.55 36.42 22.72
N LEU A 203 8.90 36.14 21.58
CA LEU A 203 7.75 36.88 21.08
C LEU A 203 6.71 35.92 20.54
N LYS A 204 5.47 35.98 21.05
CA LYS A 204 4.35 35.15 20.60
C LYS A 204 3.25 36.00 19.96
N PRO A 205 3.46 36.54 18.76
CA PRO A 205 2.51 37.48 18.15
C PRO A 205 1.15 36.83 17.85
N PHE A 206 1.11 35.51 17.69
CA PHE A 206 -0.11 34.74 17.42
C PHE A 206 -0.52 33.84 18.60
N GLY A 207 0.07 34.04 19.77
CA GLY A 207 -0.13 33.18 20.93
C GLY A 207 0.30 31.73 20.65
N ASP A 208 -0.51 30.77 21.10
CA ASP A 208 -0.26 29.33 20.93
C ASP A 208 -0.68 28.77 19.56
N SER A 209 -1.39 29.55 18.75
CA SER A 209 -2.03 29.07 17.51
C SER A 209 -1.04 28.43 16.52
N PRO A 210 0.14 29.00 16.24
CA PRO A 210 1.14 28.37 15.37
C PRO A 210 1.60 27.00 15.88
N ARG A 211 1.89 26.90 17.19
CA ARG A 211 2.35 25.66 17.82
C ARG A 211 1.29 24.57 17.76
N ARG A 212 0.04 24.89 18.08
CA ARG A 212 -1.07 23.94 18.07
C ARG A 212 -1.38 23.45 16.65
N LEU A 213 -1.41 24.37 15.68
CA LEU A 213 -1.62 24.03 14.28
C LEU A 213 -0.51 23.11 13.78
N ARG A 214 0.76 23.44 14.07
CA ARG A 214 1.92 22.60 13.70
C ARG A 214 1.78 21.18 14.25
N LEU A 215 1.52 21.03 15.55
CA LEU A 215 1.39 19.71 16.16
C LEU A 215 0.28 18.86 15.53
N GLN A 216 -0.87 19.47 15.22
CA GLN A 216 -2.00 18.75 14.62
C GLN A 216 -1.73 18.36 13.16
N ILE A 217 -1.26 19.32 12.36
CA ILE A 217 -1.01 19.11 10.93
C ILE A 217 0.16 18.14 10.73
N THR A 218 1.28 18.33 11.41
CA THR A 218 2.45 17.45 11.26
C THR A 218 2.08 16.00 11.58
N ARG A 219 1.37 15.74 12.69
CA ARG A 219 0.95 14.38 13.04
C ARG A 219 0.01 13.75 12.02
N ALA A 220 -1.00 14.49 11.57
CA ALA A 220 -1.99 13.99 10.63
C ALA A 220 -1.39 13.75 9.23
N MET A 221 -0.59 14.68 8.72
CA MET A 221 0.05 14.58 7.40
C MET A 221 1.09 13.46 7.36
N VAL A 222 1.94 13.35 8.39
CA VAL A 222 2.93 12.26 8.49
C VAL A 222 2.23 10.91 8.54
N ALA A 223 1.18 10.78 9.35
CA ALA A 223 0.42 9.54 9.47
C ALA A 223 -0.25 9.15 8.15
N ALA A 224 -0.93 10.09 7.49
CA ALA A 224 -1.60 9.84 6.22
C ALA A 224 -0.62 9.46 5.09
N ARG A 225 0.52 10.15 4.99
CA ARG A 225 1.57 9.83 4.01
C ARG A 225 2.17 8.45 4.27
N ALA A 226 2.51 8.15 5.52
CA ALA A 226 3.03 6.84 5.90
C ALA A 226 2.02 5.71 5.59
N PHE A 227 0.72 5.98 5.71
CA PHE A 227 -0.32 4.99 5.44
C PHE A 227 -0.43 4.65 3.95
N ILE A 228 -0.42 5.66 3.08
CA ILE A 228 -0.38 5.42 1.62
C ILE A 228 0.92 4.72 1.21
N GLN A 229 2.06 5.18 1.71
CA GLN A 229 3.34 4.57 1.39
C GLN A 229 3.38 3.10 1.85
N GLY A 230 2.78 2.80 3.01
CA GLY A 230 2.62 1.43 3.49
C GLY A 230 1.73 0.58 2.58
N LEU A 231 0.57 1.10 2.15
CA LEU A 231 -0.31 0.40 1.21
C LEU A 231 0.36 0.17 -0.16
N GLU A 232 1.10 1.16 -0.66
CA GLU A 232 1.87 1.08 -1.90
C GLU A 232 2.97 0.02 -1.80
N THR A 233 3.78 0.09 -0.75
CA THR A 233 4.86 -0.86 -0.52
C THR A 233 4.33 -2.28 -0.42
N GLY A 234 3.21 -2.50 0.30
CA GLY A 234 2.62 -3.83 0.38
C GLY A 234 2.08 -4.33 -0.96
N ARG A 235 1.44 -3.47 -1.76
CA ARG A 235 0.99 -3.81 -3.11
C ARG A 235 2.17 -4.27 -3.96
N ASP A 236 3.26 -3.51 -3.93
CA ASP A 236 4.44 -3.76 -4.76
C ASP A 236 5.18 -5.02 -4.30
N VAL A 237 5.35 -5.21 -2.99
CA VAL A 237 5.94 -6.43 -2.41
C VAL A 237 5.14 -7.67 -2.80
N VAL A 238 3.80 -7.65 -2.69
CA VAL A 238 2.96 -8.78 -3.11
C VAL A 238 3.08 -9.01 -4.62
N SER A 239 3.02 -7.95 -5.43
CA SER A 239 3.18 -8.03 -6.88
C SER A 239 4.51 -8.67 -7.28
N GLU A 240 5.62 -8.27 -6.65
CA GLU A 240 6.94 -8.84 -6.94
C GLU A 240 7.09 -10.28 -6.41
N ALA A 241 6.51 -10.60 -5.24
CA ALA A 241 6.52 -11.96 -4.68
C ALA A 241 5.82 -12.97 -5.58
N LEU A 242 4.78 -12.55 -6.30
CA LEU A 242 4.07 -13.40 -7.27
C LEU A 242 4.91 -13.69 -8.52
N LYS A 243 5.76 -12.75 -8.94
CA LYS A 243 6.62 -12.85 -10.14
C LYS A 243 7.87 -13.72 -9.96
N VAL A 244 8.25 -14.04 -8.72
CA VAL A 244 9.43 -14.88 -8.43
C VAL A 244 9.34 -16.17 -9.27
N PRO A 245 10.42 -16.65 -9.90
CA PRO A 245 10.39 -17.89 -10.67
C PRO A 245 10.25 -19.12 -9.76
N MET A 246 9.75 -20.22 -10.32
CA MET A 246 9.57 -21.46 -9.56
C MET A 246 10.92 -22.19 -9.42
N SER A 247 11.22 -22.70 -8.22
CA SER A 247 12.44 -23.49 -8.03
C SER A 247 12.36 -24.82 -8.79
N GLU A 248 13.51 -25.36 -9.20
CA GLU A 248 13.55 -26.66 -9.89
C GLU A 248 13.00 -27.81 -9.03
N GLY A 249 13.18 -27.73 -7.70
CA GLY A 249 12.59 -28.68 -6.76
C GLY A 249 11.05 -28.63 -6.80
N CYS A 250 10.48 -27.43 -6.77
CA CYS A 250 9.04 -27.24 -6.89
C CYS A 250 8.51 -27.69 -8.26
N ARG A 251 9.22 -27.37 -9.35
CA ARG A 251 8.87 -27.81 -10.71
C ARG A 251 8.70 -29.32 -10.80
N ARG A 252 9.67 -30.08 -10.26
CA ARG A 252 9.59 -31.54 -10.21
C ARG A 252 8.45 -32.03 -9.32
N ALA A 253 8.19 -31.37 -8.20
CA ALA A 253 7.12 -31.74 -7.27
C ALA A 253 5.73 -31.53 -7.87
N VAL A 254 5.51 -30.40 -8.55
CA VAL A 254 4.26 -30.08 -9.27
C VAL A 254 4.06 -31.06 -10.44
N MET A 255 5.10 -31.33 -11.23
CA MET A 255 5.04 -32.32 -12.30
C MET A 255 4.67 -33.72 -11.76
N ARG A 256 5.20 -34.12 -10.60
CA ARG A 256 4.80 -35.38 -9.93
C ARG A 256 3.35 -35.38 -9.44
N LEU A 257 2.86 -34.22 -9.00
CA LEU A 257 1.52 -34.06 -8.45
C LEU A 257 0.44 -34.16 -9.54
N THR A 258 0.60 -33.44 -10.65
CA THR A 258 -0.45 -33.24 -11.65
C THR A 258 -0.10 -33.77 -13.04
N GLY A 259 1.19 -33.88 -13.37
CA GLY A 259 1.65 -34.39 -14.68
C GLY A 259 1.82 -35.90 -14.73
N CYS A 260 2.49 -36.50 -13.74
CA CYS A 260 2.74 -37.94 -13.73
C CYS A 260 1.50 -38.85 -13.73
N PRO A 261 0.30 -38.47 -13.24
CA PRO A 261 -0.92 -39.25 -13.45
C PRO A 261 -1.24 -39.50 -14.93
N PHE A 262 -0.99 -38.53 -15.82
CA PHE A 262 -1.09 -38.74 -17.27
C PHE A 262 -0.10 -39.81 -17.74
N CYS A 263 1.17 -39.69 -17.33
CA CYS A 263 2.19 -40.66 -17.71
C CYS A 263 1.94 -42.05 -17.15
N ARG A 264 1.25 -42.19 -16.02
CA ARG A 264 0.89 -43.51 -15.45
C ARG A 264 -0.39 -44.11 -16.04
N GLY A 265 -1.03 -43.44 -16.99
CA GLY A 265 -2.27 -43.91 -17.61
C GLY A 265 -3.49 -43.81 -16.68
N VAL A 266 -3.47 -42.85 -15.75
CA VAL A 266 -4.53 -42.60 -14.76
C VAL A 266 -4.86 -41.09 -14.67
N PRO A 267 -5.13 -40.42 -15.80
CA PRO A 267 -5.21 -38.95 -15.87
C PRO A 267 -6.38 -38.35 -15.07
N LEU A 268 -7.40 -39.16 -14.75
CA LEU A 268 -8.58 -38.74 -13.99
C LEU A 268 -8.44 -38.95 -12.48
N LEU A 269 -7.33 -39.53 -12.01
CA LEU A 269 -7.11 -39.76 -10.58
C LEU A 269 -6.68 -38.45 -9.91
N PRO A 270 -7.50 -37.86 -9.02
CA PRO A 270 -7.15 -36.62 -8.36
C PRO A 270 -6.00 -36.83 -7.35
N PRO A 271 -5.12 -35.84 -7.15
CA PRO A 271 -4.07 -35.94 -6.15
C PRO A 271 -4.66 -35.97 -4.73
N CYS A 272 -4.05 -36.73 -3.82
CA CYS A 272 -4.45 -36.70 -2.42
C CYS A 272 -4.29 -35.29 -1.84
N ARG A 273 -5.27 -34.83 -1.05
CA ARG A 273 -5.25 -33.49 -0.42
C ARG A 273 -3.95 -33.22 0.35
N GLY A 274 -3.50 -34.17 1.17
CA GLY A 274 -2.25 -34.03 1.93
C GLY A 274 -1.02 -33.88 1.04
N PHE A 275 -0.95 -34.63 -0.07
CA PHE A 275 0.17 -34.51 -1.01
C PHE A 275 0.15 -33.16 -1.73
N CYS A 276 -1.02 -32.72 -2.19
CA CYS A 276 -1.21 -31.41 -2.81
C CYS A 276 -0.78 -30.26 -1.88
N LEU A 277 -1.21 -30.28 -0.62
CA LEU A 277 -0.83 -29.26 0.36
C LEU A 277 0.68 -29.25 0.65
N ASN A 278 1.31 -30.42 0.75
CA ASN A 278 2.76 -30.51 0.98
C ASN A 278 3.56 -29.95 -0.20
N VAL A 279 3.15 -30.25 -1.44
CA VAL A 279 3.77 -29.68 -2.64
C VAL A 279 3.60 -28.17 -2.67
N ALA A 280 2.37 -27.68 -2.48
CA ALA A 280 2.09 -26.25 -2.49
C ALA A 280 2.88 -25.50 -1.40
N HIS A 281 2.94 -26.04 -0.17
CA HIS A 281 3.73 -25.48 0.91
C HIS A 281 5.23 -25.44 0.58
N GLY A 282 5.80 -26.54 0.08
CA GLY A 282 7.20 -26.58 -0.34
C GLY A 282 7.52 -25.55 -1.42
N CYS A 283 6.62 -25.40 -2.39
CA CYS A 283 6.74 -24.44 -3.49
C CYS A 283 6.65 -22.98 -3.07
N LEU A 284 5.83 -22.66 -2.07
CA LEU A 284 5.56 -21.28 -1.64
C LEU A 284 6.40 -20.84 -0.43
N SER A 285 7.00 -21.78 0.31
CA SER A 285 7.79 -21.47 1.50
C SER A 285 8.96 -20.52 1.24
N SER A 286 9.65 -20.66 0.10
CA SER A 286 10.76 -19.76 -0.29
C SER A 286 10.30 -18.41 -0.84
N ARG A 287 8.99 -18.23 -1.03
CA ARG A 287 8.35 -16.98 -1.47
C ARG A 287 7.54 -16.33 -0.36
N GLY A 288 7.58 -16.89 0.85
CA GLY A 288 6.80 -16.41 1.97
C GLY A 288 7.25 -15.00 2.36
N LEU A 289 6.26 -14.11 2.51
CA LEU A 289 6.47 -12.79 3.09
C LEU A 289 6.54 -12.84 4.63
N ASP A 290 6.31 -14.01 5.22
CA ASP A 290 6.44 -14.25 6.66
C ASP A 290 7.92 -14.34 7.08
N PRO A 291 8.29 -13.81 8.26
CA PRO A 291 7.40 -13.27 9.29
C PRO A 291 7.03 -11.79 9.11
N ASP A 292 7.68 -11.07 8.20
CA ASP A 292 7.63 -9.62 8.12
C ASP A 292 6.24 -9.09 7.69
N TRP A 293 5.50 -9.86 6.90
CA TRP A 293 4.15 -9.51 6.46
C TRP A 293 3.18 -9.30 7.62
N GLY A 294 3.29 -10.10 8.68
CA GLY A 294 2.48 -9.95 9.88
C GLY A 294 2.74 -8.61 10.56
N ALA A 295 4.02 -8.30 10.83
CA ALA A 295 4.43 -7.04 11.45
C ALA A 295 4.06 -5.82 10.59
N TYR A 296 4.15 -5.95 9.27
CA TYR A 296 3.69 -4.94 8.32
C TYR A 296 2.18 -4.66 8.45
N LEU A 297 1.35 -5.70 8.45
CA LEU A 297 -0.10 -5.55 8.60
C LEU A 297 -0.46 -4.94 9.96
N ASP A 298 0.20 -5.37 11.04
CA ASP A 298 0.01 -4.80 12.37
C ASP A 298 0.36 -3.31 12.40
N GLY A 299 1.46 -2.91 11.74
CA GLY A 299 1.85 -1.52 11.59
C GLY A 299 0.83 -0.68 10.81
N LEU A 300 0.28 -1.21 9.71
CA LEU A 300 -0.77 -0.55 8.96
C LEU A 300 -2.06 -0.39 9.76
N LEU A 301 -2.46 -1.42 10.52
CA LEU A 301 -3.65 -1.37 11.36
C LEU A 301 -3.50 -0.35 12.49
N LEU A 302 -2.35 -0.33 13.16
CA LEU A 302 -2.02 0.68 14.15
C LEU A 302 -2.13 2.09 13.57
N LEU A 303 -1.59 2.30 12.37
CA LEU A 303 -1.64 3.60 11.71
C LEU A 303 -3.07 4.00 11.32
N ALA A 304 -3.88 3.05 10.84
CA ALA A 304 -5.29 3.28 10.56
C ALA A 304 -6.07 3.70 11.82
N GLU A 305 -5.83 3.05 12.97
CA GLU A 305 -6.43 3.45 14.25
C GLU A 305 -6.02 4.88 14.65
N LYS A 306 -4.74 5.24 14.44
CA LYS A 306 -4.27 6.60 14.74
C LYS A 306 -4.92 7.64 13.84
N ILE A 307 -5.07 7.36 12.55
CA ILE A 307 -5.74 8.24 11.58
C ILE A 307 -7.23 8.37 11.90
N GLN A 308 -7.89 7.33 12.38
CA GLN A 308 -9.29 7.40 12.80
C GLN A 308 -9.50 8.16 14.12
N GLY A 309 -8.46 8.29 14.94
CA GLY A 309 -8.52 8.96 16.25
C GLY A 309 -7.61 10.18 16.34
N PRO A 310 -6.50 10.09 17.11
CA PRO A 310 -5.70 11.25 17.52
C PRO A 310 -5.00 11.99 16.36
N PHE A 311 -4.78 11.33 15.22
CA PHE A 311 -4.13 11.90 14.03
C PHE A 311 -5.13 12.06 12.88
N SER A 312 -6.42 12.24 13.19
CA SER A 312 -7.45 12.50 12.19
C SER A 312 -7.13 13.71 11.33
N PHE A 313 -6.92 13.43 10.04
CA PHE A 313 -6.66 14.48 9.06
C PHE A 313 -7.89 15.33 8.82
N GLU A 314 -9.10 14.76 8.90
CA GLU A 314 -10.34 15.53 8.78
C GLU A 314 -10.40 16.64 9.85
N LEU A 315 -10.16 16.28 11.11
CA LEU A 315 -10.15 17.23 12.22
C LEU A 315 -9.00 18.24 12.08
N ALA A 316 -7.82 17.79 11.67
CA ALA A 316 -6.67 18.66 11.48
C ALA A 316 -6.91 19.68 10.34
N ALA A 317 -7.47 19.23 9.21
CA ALA A 317 -7.77 20.05 8.04
C ALA A 317 -8.86 21.11 8.36
N GLN A 318 -9.93 20.70 9.05
CA GLN A 318 -10.96 21.63 9.52
C GLN A 318 -10.41 22.68 10.51
N ALA A 319 -9.42 22.30 11.32
CA ALA A 319 -8.80 23.20 12.28
C ALA A 319 -7.90 24.27 11.64
N ILE A 320 -7.42 24.10 10.39
CA ILE A 320 -6.50 25.04 9.73
C ILE A 320 -7.06 26.47 9.75
N GLY A 321 -8.24 26.67 9.16
CA GLY A 321 -8.86 27.99 9.08
C GLY A 321 -9.16 28.58 10.46
N VAL A 322 -9.61 27.74 11.39
CA VAL A 322 -9.93 28.16 12.77
C VAL A 322 -8.67 28.63 13.50
N LYS A 323 -7.57 27.88 13.45
CA LYS A 323 -6.31 28.26 14.13
C LYS A 323 -5.65 29.48 13.52
N ILE A 324 -5.74 29.64 12.20
CA ILE A 324 -5.27 30.87 11.54
C ILE A 324 -6.11 32.06 12.01
N SER A 325 -7.44 31.91 12.06
CA SER A 325 -8.34 32.96 12.56
C SER A 325 -8.05 33.31 14.03
N GLU A 326 -7.92 32.32 14.91
CA GLU A 326 -7.56 32.52 16.33
C GLU A 326 -6.22 33.26 16.47
N GLY A 327 -5.20 32.88 15.69
CA GLY A 327 -3.90 33.55 15.70
C GLY A 327 -4.00 35.01 15.26
N LEU A 328 -4.72 35.29 14.18
CA LEU A 328 -4.92 36.66 13.70
C LEU A 328 -5.69 37.52 14.71
N MET A 329 -6.73 36.99 15.34
CA MET A 329 -7.45 37.68 16.40
C MET A 329 -6.54 37.98 17.59
N TYR A 330 -5.73 37.01 18.01
CA TYR A 330 -4.76 37.22 19.08
C TYR A 330 -3.77 38.33 18.75
N LEU A 331 -3.23 38.35 17.53
CA LEU A 331 -2.34 39.41 17.06
C LEU A 331 -3.05 40.78 17.09
N GLN A 332 -4.29 40.85 16.63
CA GLN A 332 -5.08 42.09 16.64
C GLN A 332 -5.24 42.64 18.07
N GLU A 333 -5.63 41.79 19.01
CA GLU A 333 -5.88 42.15 20.41
C GLU A 333 -4.59 42.53 21.16
N ASN A 334 -3.46 41.92 20.80
CA ASN A 334 -2.18 42.09 21.51
C ASN A 334 -1.11 42.88 20.74
N SER A 335 -1.47 43.44 19.58
CA SER A 335 -0.55 44.12 18.65
C SER A 335 0.28 45.23 19.31
N VAL A 336 -0.32 46.02 20.21
CA VAL A 336 0.36 47.08 20.97
C VAL A 336 1.45 46.50 21.88
N GLY A 337 1.15 45.41 22.60
CA GLY A 337 2.11 44.74 23.48
C GLY A 337 3.28 44.11 22.72
N VAL A 338 2.99 43.55 21.53
CA VAL A 338 4.03 43.05 20.61
C VAL A 338 4.94 44.20 20.16
N SER A 339 4.37 45.36 19.82
CA SER A 339 5.16 46.54 19.42
C SER A 339 6.07 47.05 20.53
N THR A 340 5.60 47.08 21.79
CA THR A 340 6.43 47.50 22.93
C THR A 340 7.59 46.54 23.21
N GLN A 341 7.36 45.23 23.13
CA GLN A 341 8.40 44.22 23.37
C GLN A 341 9.51 44.21 22.31
N VAL A 342 9.21 44.72 21.11
CA VAL A 342 10.19 44.83 20.02
C VAL A 342 10.94 46.17 20.06
N GLN A 343 10.42 47.17 20.78
CA GLN A 343 11.04 48.48 20.97
C GLN A 343 11.93 48.56 22.22
N GLU A 344 11.74 47.70 23.21
CA GLU A 344 12.61 47.62 24.38
C GLU A 344 13.91 46.84 24.04
N PRO A 345 15.11 47.44 24.25
CA PRO A 345 16.40 46.84 23.94
C PRO A 345 16.83 45.70 24.88
#